data_AF-A0A081P2D6-F1
#
_entry.id   AF-A0A081P2D6-F1
#
_cell.length_a   1.000
_cell.length_b   1.000
_cell.length_c   1.000
_cell.angle_alpha   90.00
_cell.angle_beta   90.00
_cell.angle_gamma   90.00
#
_symmetry.space_group_name_H-M   'P 1'
#
loop_
_entity.id
_entity.type
_entity.pdbx_description
1 polymer ?
#
loop_
_entity_poly.entity_id
_entity_poly.type
_entity_poly.pdbx_seq_one_letter_code
_entity_poly.pdbx_strand_id
1 'polypeptide(L)' 'MFVSLADFGYKSNYSVPEKPSEIKEILIENQVRFITRFLKAVYVDNVEDIPNHWLGFTKSLHVLLEK' A
#
# COMPACT_ATOMS: atom_id res chain seq x y z
N MET A 1 -0.18 -2.66 -13.65
CA MET A 1 1.03 -2.64 -14.51
C MET A 1 2.23 -2.48 -13.59
N PHE A 2 3.21 -3.37 -13.64
CA PHE A 2 4.41 -3.28 -12.80
C PHE A 2 5.58 -2.80 -13.66
N VAL A 3 6.31 -1.80 -13.16
CA VAL A 3 7.54 -1.27 -13.78
C VAL A 3 8.74 -1.82 -13.02
N SER A 4 9.84 -2.11 -13.72
CA SER A 4 11.07 -2.59 -13.07
C SER A 4 11.69 -1.50 -12.18
N LEU A 5 12.41 -1.89 -11.13
CA LEU A 5 13.08 -0.94 -10.22
C LEU A 5 14.08 -0.03 -10.96
N ALA A 6 14.77 -0.55 -11.98
CA ALA A 6 15.70 0.22 -12.79
C ALA A 6 15.01 1.31 -13.64
N ASP A 7 13.70 1.14 -13.91
CA ASP A 7 12.89 2.07 -14.70
C ASP A 7 12.04 3.00 -13.83
N PHE A 8 12.04 2.83 -12.50
CA PHE A 8 11.22 3.61 -11.57
C PHE A 8 11.73 5.06 -11.50
N GLY A 9 10.90 6.02 -11.94
CA GLY A 9 11.24 7.45 -11.98
C GLY A 9 11.93 7.92 -13.27
N TYR A 10 12.44 7.00 -14.11
CA TYR A 10 13.06 7.35 -15.41
C TYR A 10 12.07 7.31 -16.58
N LYS A 11 11.11 6.40 -16.55
CA LYS A 11 10.02 6.35 -17.54
C LYS A 11 8.85 7.16 -17.03
N SER A 12 8.59 8.32 -17.65
CA SER A 12 7.27 8.96 -17.56
C SER A 12 6.28 8.07 -18.28
N ASN A 13 5.66 7.15 -17.53
CA ASN A 13 4.42 6.59 -18.00
C ASN A 13 3.42 7.74 -18.00
N TYR A 14 2.94 8.14 -19.18
CA TYR A 14 1.81 9.07 -19.35
C TYR A 14 0.54 8.67 -18.56
N SER A 15 0.56 7.50 -17.91
CA SER A 15 -0.42 7.00 -16.95
C SER A 15 -0.27 7.56 -15.53
N VAL A 16 0.83 8.26 -15.20
CA VAL A 16 1.03 8.90 -13.90
C VAL A 16 0.76 10.40 -14.06
N PRO A 17 -0.31 10.94 -13.46
CA PRO A 17 -0.67 12.35 -13.59
C PRO A 17 0.39 13.26 -12.94
N GLU A 18 0.82 14.29 -13.65
CA GLU A 18 1.78 15.31 -13.17
C GLU A 18 1.06 16.51 -12.57
N LYS A 19 -0.19 16.76 -12.99
CA LYS A 19 -1.04 17.84 -12.47
C LYS A 19 -2.21 17.27 -11.67
N PRO A 20 -2.66 17.95 -10.60
CA PRO A 20 -3.86 17.54 -9.88
C PRO A 20 -5.11 17.40 -10.78
N SER A 21 -5.23 18.22 -11.82
CA SER A 21 -6.31 18.14 -12.82
C SER A 21 -6.28 16.88 -13.69
N GLU A 22 -5.16 16.17 -13.73
CA GLU A 22 -4.99 14.92 -14.48
C GLU A 22 -5.35 13.69 -13.62
N ILE A 23 -5.51 13.88 -12.31
CA ILE A 23 -6.04 12.86 -11.40
C ILE A 23 -7.54 12.73 -11.71
N LYS A 24 -7.87 11.77 -12.58
CA LYS A 24 -9.25 11.28 -12.66
C LYS A 24 -9.56 10.55 -11.37
N GLU A 25 -10.33 11.18 -10.49
CA GLU A 25 -10.95 10.51 -9.36
C GLU A 25 -11.88 9.42 -9.93
N ILE A 26 -11.38 8.19 -10.03
CA ILE A 26 -12.21 7.04 -10.36
C ILE A 26 -13.08 6.83 -9.13
N LEU A 27 -14.30 7.38 -9.16
CA LEU A 27 -15.39 6.90 -8.30
C LEU A 27 -15.49 5.41 -8.55
N ILE A 28 -14.96 4.60 -7.64
CA ILE A 28 -15.11 3.16 -7.69
C ILE A 28 -16.56 2.89 -7.31
N GLU A 29 -17.45 2.93 -8.30
CA GLU A 29 -18.90 2.70 -8.13
C GLU A 29 -19.18 1.34 -7.51
N ASN A 30 -18.26 0.38 -7.63
CA ASN A 30 -18.33 -0.95 -7.05
C ASN A 30 -17.33 -1.11 -5.89
N GLN A 31 -17.85 -1.15 -4.66
CA GLN A 31 -17.08 -1.42 -3.44
C GLN A 31 -16.10 -2.60 -3.62
N VAL A 32 -14.81 -2.35 -3.43
CA VAL A 32 -13.80 -3.43 -3.42
C VAL A 32 -13.93 -4.19 -2.09
N ARG A 33 -14.63 -5.32 -2.14
CA ARG A 33 -14.83 -6.19 -0.98
C ARG A 33 -13.61 -7.08 -0.75
N PHE A 34 -13.38 -7.46 0.51
CA PHE A 34 -12.36 -8.42 0.92
C PHE A 34 -10.90 -8.03 0.66
N ILE A 35 -10.58 -6.72 0.59
CA ILE A 35 -9.18 -6.24 0.51
C ILE A 35 -8.31 -6.84 1.64
N THR A 36 -8.90 -7.07 2.80
CA THR A 36 -8.24 -7.71 3.96
C THR A 36 -7.71 -9.10 3.67
N ARG A 37 -8.21 -9.83 2.65
CA ARG A 37 -7.64 -11.13 2.23
C ARG A 37 -6.25 -11.02 1.62
N PHE A 38 -5.87 -9.83 1.17
CA PHE A 38 -4.54 -9.56 0.61
C PHE A 38 -3.58 -8.97 1.64
N LEU A 39 -4.04 -8.77 2.88
CA LEU A 39 -3.22 -8.28 3.99
C LEU A 39 -2.11 -9.31 4.30
N LYS A 40 -0.85 -8.91 4.15
CA LYS A 40 0.31 -9.78 4.43
C LYS A 40 0.97 -9.51 5.77
N ALA A 41 1.00 -8.25 6.18
CA ALA A 41 1.55 -7.84 7.45
C ALA A 41 0.96 -6.50 7.89
N VAL A 42 0.88 -6.30 9.21
CA VAL A 42 0.61 -5.01 9.86
C VAL A 42 1.85 -4.66 10.66
N TYR A 43 2.45 -3.51 10.37
CA TYR A 43 3.64 -3.04 11.07
C TYR A 43 3.22 -2.13 12.22
N VAL A 44 3.65 -2.47 13.44
CA VAL A 44 3.28 -1.73 14.64
C VAL A 44 4.50 -1.38 15.48
N ASP A 45 4.44 -0.24 16.15
CA ASP A 45 5.47 0.22 17.06
C ASP A 45 5.26 -0.43 18.45
N ASN A 46 4.05 -0.29 19.00
CA ASN A 46 3.64 -0.90 20.26
C ASN A 46 2.68 -2.08 20.03
N VAL A 47 2.97 -3.21 20.65
CA VAL A 47 2.19 -4.46 20.49
C VAL A 47 0.87 -4.42 21.26
N GLU A 48 0.79 -3.59 22.31
CA GLU A 48 -0.39 -3.47 23.17
C GLU A 48 -1.59 -2.82 22.47
N ASP A 49 -1.34 -2.05 21.40
CA ASP A 49 -2.38 -1.39 20.60
C ASP A 49 -3.05 -2.32 19.58
N ILE A 50 -2.60 -3.58 19.49
CA ILE A 50 -3.07 -4.52 18.47
C ILE A 50 -4.34 -5.26 18.93
N PRO A 51 -5.42 -5.21 18.14
CA PRO A 51 -6.55 -6.11 18.34
C PRO A 51 -6.13 -7.58 18.20
N ASN A 52 -6.59 -8.45 19.11
CA ASN A 52 -6.23 -9.88 19.14
C ASN A 52 -6.31 -10.60 17.78
N HIS A 53 -7.29 -10.24 16.95
CA HIS A 53 -7.51 -10.87 15.64
C HIS A 53 -6.44 -10.50 14.59
N TRP A 54 -5.55 -9.54 14.87
CA TRP A 54 -4.47 -9.11 13.97
C TRP A 54 -3.10 -9.68 14.33
N LEU A 55 -2.97 -10.32 15.51
CA LEU A 55 -1.69 -10.86 16.00
C LEU A 55 -0.99 -11.80 15.00
N GLY A 56 -1.76 -12.56 14.21
CA GLY A 56 -1.20 -13.44 13.17
C GLY A 56 -0.58 -12.71 11.96
N PHE A 57 -0.85 -11.42 11.81
CA PHE A 57 -0.33 -10.58 10.73
C PHE A 57 0.69 -9.55 11.22
N THR A 58 0.96 -9.45 12.52
CA THR A 58 1.73 -8.33 13.05
C THR A 58 3.23 -8.52 12.95
N LYS A 59 3.93 -7.43 12.64
CA LYS A 59 5.39 -7.32 12.61
C LYS A 59 5.81 -6.02 13.28
N SER A 60 7.01 -5.99 13.86
CA SER A 60 7.56 -4.74 14.41
C SER A 60 7.82 -3.74 13.30
N LEU A 61 7.47 -2.47 13.54
CA LEU A 61 7.73 -1.36 12.63
C LEU A 61 9.21 -1.17 12.35
N HIS A 62 10.10 -1.45 13.31
CA HIS A 62 11.55 -1.36 13.12
C HIS A 62 12.05 -2.25 11.99
N VAL A 63 11.45 -3.44 11.80
CA VAL A 63 11.80 -4.36 10.69
C VAL A 63 11.51 -3.74 9.32
N LEU A 64 10.56 -2.81 9.23
CA LEU A 64 10.28 -2.10 7.98
C LEU A 64 11.28 -0.96 7.73
N LEU A 65 11.72 -0.28 8.79
CA LEU A 65 12.55 0.92 8.72
C LEU A 65 14.05 0.61 8.55
N GLU A 66 14.48 -0.62 8.83
CA GLU A 66 15.86 -1.09 8.64
C GLU A 66 16.16 -1.56 7.20
N LYS A 67 15.30 -1.24 6.22
CA LYS A 67 15.47 -1.55 4.79
C LYS A 67 15.68 -0.30 3.95
#